data_AF-A0A2N2IX24-F1
#
_entry.id   AF-A0A2N2IX24-F1
#
_cell.length_a   1.000
_cell.length_b   1.000
_cell.length_c   1.000
_cell.angle_alpha   90.00
_cell.angle_beta   90.00
_cell.angle_gamma   90.00
#
_symmetry.space_group_name_H-M   'P 1'
#
loop_
_entity.id
_entity.type
_entity.pdbx_description
1 polymer ?
#
loop_
_entity_poly.entity_id
_entity_poly.type
_entity_poly.pdbx_seq_one_letter_code
_entity_poly.pdbx_strand_id
1 'polypeptide(L)'
;MGISFANKKVAFMRSYGRILFSLILSVGAFGCDPPAPQSPVRDAASGAVTTQPLASPSPAPTPPPAPTASAEKPSAEAMTKLASSSNQFGFDLYKKIITKTQGNLVISPSSITTALSMTWGGAKAATASEMKQVMHLAQSPEEVMDTSGKLTAVLTDPSRPVTFRIANRLFGEKTYDFDAGYMSLTERAYGAPLERVDFKAAPEPARVLINGWVDKQTESRIKDLIPASGVDKETRLVLVNAIYFLGDWAEPFEKGATRPSPFRLSAKETKEVPTMSRTDSYRT
;
A
#
# COMPACT_ATOMS: atom_id res chain seq x y z
N MET A 1 14.82 -9.98 -55.21
CA MET A 1 15.94 -9.58 -54.33
C MET A 1 15.49 -9.82 -52.90
N GLY A 2 16.09 -10.79 -52.21
CA GLY A 2 16.04 -10.98 -50.75
C GLY A 2 14.74 -11.51 -50.11
N ILE A 3 14.58 -12.84 -50.03
CA ILE A 3 13.73 -13.52 -49.04
C ILE A 3 14.69 -14.25 -48.09
N SER A 4 14.59 -14.00 -46.78
CA SER A 4 15.38 -14.71 -45.75
C SER A 4 14.53 -15.09 -44.53
N PHE A 5 14.95 -16.20 -43.94
CA PHE A 5 14.33 -17.12 -42.98
C PHE A 5 14.03 -16.55 -41.58
N ALA A 6 13.00 -17.12 -40.92
CA ALA A 6 13.09 -17.82 -39.63
C ALA A 6 11.67 -18.14 -39.11
N ASN A 7 11.21 -19.39 -39.14
CA ASN A 7 11.47 -20.54 -38.27
C ASN A 7 10.38 -20.74 -37.20
N LYS A 8 9.66 -21.86 -37.38
CA LYS A 8 8.72 -22.47 -36.45
C LYS A 8 9.45 -22.87 -35.16
N LYS A 9 8.81 -22.62 -34.00
CA LYS A 9 8.59 -23.60 -32.93
C LYS A 9 7.71 -22.98 -31.84
N VAL A 10 6.42 -23.29 -31.93
CA VAL A 10 5.43 -23.18 -30.85
C VAL A 10 5.37 -24.56 -30.18
N ALA A 11 5.15 -24.55 -28.86
CA ALA A 11 4.88 -25.69 -27.98
C ALA A 11 6.08 -26.50 -27.45
N PHE A 12 6.64 -26.05 -26.31
CA PHE A 12 7.06 -26.94 -25.22
C PHE A 12 7.27 -26.13 -23.92
N MET A 13 6.33 -26.23 -22.97
CA MET A 13 6.54 -26.17 -21.49
C MET A 13 5.17 -26.07 -20.79
N ARG A 14 4.47 -27.21 -20.75
CA ARG A 14 3.58 -27.55 -19.63
C ARG A 14 4.47 -28.18 -18.55
N SER A 15 4.14 -27.90 -17.29
CA SER A 15 4.69 -28.51 -16.07
C SER A 15 6.00 -27.92 -15.52
N TYR A 16 5.93 -26.71 -14.96
CA TYR A 16 6.60 -26.41 -13.69
C TYR A 16 5.70 -25.44 -12.91
N GLY A 17 5.42 -25.77 -11.64
CA GLY A 17 4.48 -25.07 -10.78
C GLY A 17 4.77 -23.57 -10.72
N ARG A 18 3.80 -22.76 -11.14
CA ARG A 18 3.84 -21.31 -10.96
C ARG A 18 3.69 -21.03 -9.46
N ILE A 19 4.77 -20.58 -8.82
CA ILE A 19 4.65 -19.86 -7.55
C ILE A 19 4.08 -18.49 -7.93
N LEU A 20 2.76 -18.33 -7.84
CA LEU A 20 2.11 -17.05 -8.09
C LEU A 20 2.37 -16.15 -6.88
N PHE A 21 3.27 -15.17 -7.04
CA PHE A 21 3.38 -14.05 -6.11
C PHE A 21 2.37 -12.98 -6.54
N SER A 22 1.23 -12.93 -5.84
CA SER A 22 0.26 -11.85 -6.02
C SER A 22 0.70 -10.66 -5.17
N LEU A 23 1.37 -9.67 -5.78
CA LEU A 23 1.54 -8.35 -5.20
C LEU A 23 0.35 -7.49 -5.60
N ILE A 24 -0.57 -7.24 -4.66
CA ILE A 24 -1.76 -6.43 -4.94
C ILE A 24 -1.50 -5.02 -4.41
N LEU A 25 -1.44 -4.09 -5.36
CA LEU A 25 -1.20 -2.67 -5.15
C LEU A 25 -2.52 -1.93 -5.31
N SER A 26 -3.10 -1.43 -4.22
CA SER A 26 -4.27 -0.56 -4.30
C SER A 26 -3.86 0.83 -4.80
N VAL A 27 -4.28 1.17 -6.01
CA VAL A 27 -4.35 2.56 -6.48
C VAL A 27 -5.64 3.13 -5.90
N GLY A 28 -5.55 3.96 -4.87
CA GLY A 28 -6.71 4.60 -4.26
C GLY A 28 -7.22 5.76 -5.13
N ALA A 29 -8.43 5.63 -5.66
CA ALA A 29 -9.19 6.77 -6.16
C ALA A 29 -9.88 7.45 -4.97
N PHE A 30 -9.29 8.54 -4.45
CA PHE A 30 -9.94 9.37 -3.45
C PHE A 30 -10.97 10.28 -4.14
N GLY A 31 -12.22 9.83 -4.18
CA GLY A 31 -13.37 10.66 -4.49
C GLY A 31 -13.94 11.24 -3.19
N CYS A 32 -13.93 12.56 -3.05
CA CYS A 32 -14.75 13.25 -2.06
C CYS A 32 -16.16 13.41 -2.64
N ASP A 33 -16.99 12.38 -2.56
CA ASP A 33 -18.42 12.55 -2.81
C ASP A 33 -19.13 12.87 -1.47
N PRO A 34 -19.88 13.98 -1.38
CA PRO A 34 -20.76 14.21 -0.25
C PRO A 34 -21.91 13.20 -0.28
N PRO A 35 -22.43 12.75 0.88
CA PRO A 35 -23.51 11.77 0.93
C PRO A 35 -24.76 12.32 0.25
N ALA A 36 -25.39 11.49 -0.59
CA ALA A 36 -26.64 11.83 -1.27
C ALA A 36 -27.77 12.08 -0.26
N PRO A 37 -28.65 13.07 -0.49
CA PRO A 37 -29.80 13.31 0.38
C PRO A 37 -30.79 12.15 0.29
N GLN A 38 -31.04 11.47 1.41
CA GLN A 38 -32.08 10.46 1.52
C GLN A 38 -33.46 11.13 1.44
N SER A 39 -34.32 10.65 0.55
CA SER A 39 -35.72 11.06 0.51
C SER A 39 -36.46 10.53 1.73
N PRO A 40 -37.34 11.32 2.38
CA PRO A 40 -37.99 10.90 3.61
C PRO A 40 -39.06 9.84 3.34
N VAL A 41 -38.93 8.69 4.01
CA VAL A 41 -40.03 7.75 4.20
C VAL A 41 -40.97 8.34 5.25
N ARG A 42 -42.24 8.56 4.87
CA ARG A 42 -43.30 8.95 5.80
C ARG A 42 -43.83 7.70 6.48
N ASP A 43 -43.74 7.66 7.81
CA ASP A 43 -44.64 6.86 8.64
C ASP A 43 -45.31 7.75 9.68
N ALA A 44 -46.63 7.60 9.77
CA ALA A 44 -47.52 8.34 10.64
C ALA A 44 -47.57 7.68 12.02
N ALA A 45 -47.19 8.43 13.06
CA ALA A 45 -47.83 8.49 14.39
C ALA A 45 -46.82 8.95 15.46
N SER A 46 -47.29 9.85 16.32
CA SER A 46 -46.67 10.31 17.57
C SER A 46 -45.46 11.25 17.46
N GLY A 47 -45.74 12.54 17.67
CA GLY A 47 -44.74 13.58 17.84
C GLY A 47 -44.07 13.51 19.22
N ALA A 48 -42.77 13.21 19.23
CA ALA A 48 -41.81 13.62 20.25
C ALA A 48 -40.40 13.51 19.65
N VAL A 49 -39.74 14.64 19.39
CA VAL A 49 -38.34 14.68 18.97
C VAL A 49 -37.47 14.53 20.22
N THR A 50 -36.94 13.33 20.43
CA THR A 50 -35.84 13.11 21.39
C THR A 50 -34.53 13.20 20.64
N THR A 51 -33.74 14.24 20.90
CA THR A 51 -32.37 14.35 20.39
C THR A 51 -31.48 13.34 21.12
N GLN A 52 -31.09 12.25 20.46
CA GLN A 52 -30.00 11.41 20.96
C GLN A 52 -28.66 12.14 20.75
N PRO A 53 -27.80 12.24 21.78
CA PRO A 53 -26.45 12.73 21.61
C PRO A 53 -25.65 11.79 20.70
N LEU A 54 -24.82 12.36 19.82
CA LEU A 54 -23.80 11.63 19.07
C LEU A 54 -22.95 10.82 20.06
N ALA A 55 -22.94 9.50 19.94
CA ALA A 55 -22.06 8.64 20.71
C ALA A 55 -20.59 9.05 20.46
N SER A 56 -19.85 9.27 21.54
CA SER A 56 -18.42 9.54 21.51
C SER A 56 -17.67 8.41 20.79
N PRO A 57 -16.59 8.70 20.05
CA PRO A 57 -15.82 7.66 19.38
C PRO A 57 -15.23 6.70 20.42
N SER A 58 -15.46 5.41 20.21
CA SER A 58 -14.85 4.34 21.00
C SER A 58 -13.32 4.44 20.91
N PRO A 59 -12.57 4.23 22.01
CA PRO A 59 -11.11 4.32 21.98
C PRO A 59 -10.54 3.35 20.94
N ALA A 60 -9.61 3.87 20.13
CA ALA A 60 -8.95 3.09 19.09
C ALA A 60 -8.29 1.83 19.71
N PRO A 61 -8.40 0.66 19.06
CA PRO A 61 -7.68 -0.53 19.51
C PRO A 61 -6.18 -0.24 19.49
N THR A 62 -5.50 -0.66 20.54
CA THR A 62 -4.05 -0.49 20.72
C THR A 62 -3.31 -1.05 19.51
N PRO A 63 -2.38 -0.30 18.89
CA PRO A 63 -1.60 -0.81 17.78
C PRO A 63 -0.82 -2.06 18.22
N PRO A 64 -0.60 -3.03 17.31
CA PRO A 64 0.25 -4.17 17.62
C PRO A 64 1.64 -3.69 18.10
N PRO A 65 2.29 -4.41 19.01
CA PRO A 65 3.59 -4.01 19.54
C PRO A 65 4.55 -3.78 18.38
N ALA A 66 5.25 -2.64 18.42
CA ALA A 66 6.29 -2.31 17.46
C ALA A 66 7.32 -3.45 17.43
N PRO A 67 7.85 -3.82 16.26
CA PRO A 67 8.91 -4.80 16.19
C PRO A 67 10.08 -4.38 17.09
N THR A 68 10.63 -5.36 17.80
CA THR A 68 11.93 -5.26 18.48
C THR A 68 13.04 -5.26 17.42
N ALA A 69 13.00 -4.28 16.51
CA ALA A 69 14.11 -3.93 15.64
C ALA A 69 15.09 -3.07 16.46
N SER A 70 16.39 -3.26 16.24
CA SER A 70 17.47 -2.54 16.93
C SER A 70 17.13 -1.06 17.13
N ALA A 71 17.28 -0.55 18.35
CA ALA A 71 17.01 0.85 18.74
C ALA A 71 17.85 1.89 17.97
N GLU A 72 18.71 1.46 17.06
CA GLU A 72 19.59 2.28 16.27
C GLU A 72 18.91 2.74 14.97
N LYS A 73 18.80 4.06 14.81
CA LYS A 73 18.31 4.69 13.58
C LYS A 73 19.25 4.35 12.40
N PRO A 74 18.75 4.26 11.16
CA PRO A 74 19.62 4.02 10.03
C PRO A 74 20.53 5.23 9.78
N SER A 75 21.73 5.00 9.24
CA SER A 75 22.63 6.10 8.90
C SER A 75 22.02 7.01 7.82
N ALA A 76 22.37 8.30 7.83
CA ALA A 76 21.88 9.25 6.83
C ALA A 76 22.23 8.82 5.39
N GLU A 77 23.41 8.23 5.21
CA GLU A 77 23.85 7.70 3.92
C GLU A 77 22.99 6.52 3.46
N ALA A 78 22.72 5.55 4.34
CA ALA A 78 21.90 4.39 4.02
C ALA A 78 20.46 4.80 3.67
N MET A 79 19.88 5.73 4.44
CA MET A 79 18.57 6.32 4.15
C MET A 79 18.54 7.03 2.80
N THR A 80 19.57 7.83 2.50
CA THR A 80 19.65 8.58 1.23
C THR A 80 19.75 7.64 0.03
N LYS A 81 20.54 6.58 0.13
CA LYS A 81 20.65 5.54 -0.90
C LYS A 81 19.30 4.86 -1.13
N LEU A 82 18.65 4.39 -0.06
CA LEU A 82 17.35 3.72 -0.15
C LEU A 82 16.26 4.66 -0.73
N ALA A 83 16.21 5.91 -0.28
CA ALA A 83 15.27 6.91 -0.78
C ALA A 83 15.50 7.21 -2.27
N SER A 84 16.76 7.31 -2.71
CA SER A 84 17.11 7.53 -4.12
C SER A 84 16.62 6.37 -4.98
N SER A 85 16.90 5.13 -4.57
CA SER A 85 16.43 3.92 -5.26
C SER A 85 14.90 3.86 -5.32
N SER A 86 14.21 4.11 -4.20
CA SER A 86 12.74 4.08 -4.13
C SER A 86 12.10 5.17 -4.99
N ASN A 87 12.66 6.39 -4.99
CA ASN A 87 12.19 7.48 -5.84
C ASN A 87 12.36 7.16 -7.33
N GLN A 88 13.53 6.66 -7.73
CA GLN A 88 13.79 6.30 -9.12
C GLN A 88 12.85 5.18 -9.60
N PHE A 89 12.70 4.12 -8.80
CA PHE A 89 11.74 3.05 -9.07
C PHE A 89 10.30 3.58 -9.14
N GLY A 90 9.92 4.46 -8.22
CA GLY A 90 8.60 5.10 -8.18
C GLY A 90 8.31 5.89 -9.45
N PHE A 91 9.25 6.71 -9.92
CA PHE A 91 9.10 7.46 -11.17
C PHE A 91 9.02 6.54 -12.39
N ASP A 92 9.84 5.49 -12.45
CA ASP A 92 9.80 4.53 -13.56
C ASP A 92 8.47 3.78 -13.61
N LEU A 93 7.95 3.36 -12.45
CA LEU A 93 6.64 2.75 -12.33
C LEU A 93 5.54 3.72 -12.73
N TYR A 94 5.56 4.95 -12.20
CA TYR A 94 4.57 5.97 -12.48
C TYR A 94 4.45 6.25 -13.98
N LYS A 95 5.59 6.42 -14.68
CA LYS A 95 5.63 6.59 -16.14
C LYS A 95 4.98 5.44 -16.90
N LYS A 96 5.08 4.20 -16.39
CA LYS A 96 4.48 3.02 -17.03
C LYS A 96 2.99 2.89 -16.82
N ILE A 97 2.46 3.37 -15.69
CA ILE A 97 1.05 3.19 -15.32
C ILE A 97 0.19 4.42 -15.63
N ILE A 98 0.77 5.63 -15.69
CA ILE A 98 0.00 6.84 -16.00
C ILE A 98 -0.66 6.79 -17.37
N THR A 99 -0.02 6.16 -18.36
CA THR A 99 -0.59 5.98 -19.71
C THR A 99 -1.70 4.95 -19.78
N LYS A 100 -1.88 4.15 -18.72
CA LYS A 100 -2.86 3.07 -18.63
C LYS A 100 -4.00 3.37 -17.65
N THR A 101 -3.88 4.46 -16.89
CA THR A 101 -4.83 4.83 -15.85
C THR A 101 -5.71 5.96 -16.36
N GLN A 102 -7.02 5.81 -16.23
CA GLN A 102 -7.96 6.90 -16.46
C GLN A 102 -8.29 7.55 -15.11
N GLY A 103 -8.39 8.88 -15.09
CA GLY A 103 -8.70 9.64 -13.88
C GLY A 103 -7.49 9.85 -12.95
N ASN A 104 -7.77 9.97 -11.66
CA ASN A 104 -6.76 10.29 -10.65
C ASN A 104 -5.86 9.08 -10.36
N LEU A 105 -4.55 9.30 -10.33
CA LEU A 105 -3.56 8.28 -10.00
C LEU A 105 -2.75 8.73 -8.78
N VAL A 106 -2.80 7.93 -7.72
CA VAL A 106 -1.95 8.08 -6.53
C VAL A 106 -1.29 6.74 -6.25
N ILE A 107 0.02 6.76 -6.06
CA ILE A 107 0.80 5.60 -5.63
C ILE A 107 1.70 6.00 -4.45
N SER A 108 2.08 5.01 -3.63
CA SER A 108 3.08 5.17 -2.58
C SER A 108 4.32 4.37 -2.95
N PRO A 109 5.33 4.95 -3.65
CA PRO A 109 6.52 4.22 -4.05
C PRO A 109 7.22 3.50 -2.90
N SER A 110 7.26 4.12 -1.71
CA SER A 110 7.82 3.51 -0.51
C SER A 110 7.10 2.23 -0.12
N SER A 111 5.77 2.19 -0.19
CA SER A 111 4.97 0.98 0.11
C SER A 111 5.34 -0.17 -0.82
N ILE A 112 5.40 0.13 -2.13
CA ILE A 112 5.74 -0.84 -3.17
C ILE A 112 7.16 -1.35 -2.98
N THR A 113 8.11 -0.44 -2.74
CA THR A 113 9.51 -0.79 -2.48
C THR A 113 9.64 -1.68 -1.25
N THR A 114 8.93 -1.40 -0.16
CA THR A 114 8.94 -2.24 1.06
C THR A 114 8.38 -3.65 0.81
N ALA A 115 7.25 -3.78 0.11
CA ALA A 115 6.71 -5.10 -0.21
C ALA A 115 7.62 -5.89 -1.15
N LEU A 116 8.20 -5.22 -2.15
CA LEU A 116 9.14 -5.85 -3.08
C LEU A 116 10.49 -6.17 -2.42
N SER A 117 10.97 -5.40 -1.44
CA SER A 117 12.21 -5.72 -0.74
C SER A 117 12.03 -6.94 0.18
N MET A 118 10.87 -7.10 0.83
CA MET A 118 10.54 -8.36 1.53
C MET A 118 10.52 -9.55 0.57
N THR A 119 9.97 -9.37 -0.64
CA THR A 119 9.95 -10.42 -1.67
C THR A 119 11.36 -10.73 -2.18
N TRP A 120 12.16 -9.69 -2.40
CA TRP A 120 13.54 -9.78 -2.87
C TRP A 120 14.45 -10.49 -1.86
N GLY A 121 14.22 -10.30 -0.56
CA GLY A 121 14.93 -11.00 0.52
C GLY A 121 14.79 -12.52 0.49
N GLY A 122 13.73 -13.06 -0.13
CA GLY A 122 13.55 -14.50 -0.35
C GLY A 122 13.93 -14.96 -1.76
N ALA A 123 14.18 -14.04 -2.69
CA ALA A 123 14.50 -14.35 -4.08
C ALA A 123 15.95 -14.82 -4.24
N LYS A 124 16.21 -15.64 -5.26
CA LYS A 124 17.55 -16.14 -5.60
C LYS A 124 17.83 -16.00 -7.09
N ALA A 125 19.11 -16.04 -7.45
CA ALA A 125 19.60 -16.07 -8.84
C ALA A 125 18.95 -15.00 -9.73
N ALA A 126 18.44 -15.37 -10.90
CA ALA A 126 17.88 -14.44 -11.88
C ALA A 126 16.76 -13.56 -11.31
N THR A 127 15.85 -14.13 -10.52
CA THR A 127 14.76 -13.37 -9.88
C THR A 127 15.30 -12.29 -8.96
N ALA A 128 16.30 -12.61 -8.14
CA ALA A 128 16.92 -11.63 -7.26
C ALA A 128 17.64 -10.52 -8.05
N SER A 129 18.32 -10.88 -9.15
CA SER A 129 19.03 -9.92 -10.00
C SER A 129 18.08 -8.96 -10.72
N GLU A 130 16.99 -9.47 -11.30
CA GLU A 130 15.98 -8.65 -11.99
C GLU A 130 15.30 -7.67 -11.03
N MET A 131 14.91 -8.15 -9.83
CA MET A 131 14.32 -7.29 -8.81
C MET A 131 15.30 -6.21 -8.36
N LYS A 132 16.55 -6.57 -8.07
CA LYS A 132 17.60 -5.62 -7.70
C LYS A 132 17.75 -4.51 -8.75
N GLN A 133 17.79 -4.90 -10.02
CA GLN A 133 17.94 -3.98 -11.15
C GLN A 133 16.74 -3.04 -11.29
N VAL A 134 15.51 -3.57 -11.31
CA VAL A 134 14.29 -2.76 -11.50
C VAL A 134 14.06 -1.81 -10.33
N MET A 135 14.41 -2.23 -9.11
CA MET A 135 14.26 -1.42 -7.90
C MET A 135 15.43 -0.46 -7.67
N HIS A 136 16.42 -0.42 -8.58
CA HIS A 136 17.63 0.42 -8.50
C HIS A 136 18.42 0.21 -7.20
N LEU A 137 18.45 -1.01 -6.66
CA LEU A 137 19.11 -1.31 -5.39
C LEU A 137 20.61 -1.56 -5.61
N ALA A 138 21.46 -0.91 -4.82
CA ALA A 138 22.91 -1.11 -4.86
C ALA A 138 23.39 -2.12 -3.80
N GLN A 139 22.80 -2.07 -2.60
CA GLN A 139 23.20 -2.86 -1.44
C GLN A 139 22.73 -4.33 -1.51
N SER A 140 23.07 -5.12 -0.48
CA SER A 140 22.57 -6.48 -0.27
C SER A 140 21.12 -6.51 0.25
N PRO A 141 20.40 -7.66 0.14
CA PRO A 141 19.08 -7.83 0.74
C PRO A 141 19.02 -7.48 2.22
N GLU A 142 19.98 -7.96 3.00
CA GLU A 142 20.02 -7.74 4.45
C GLU A 142 20.17 -6.26 4.79
N GLU A 143 21.06 -5.54 4.11
CA GLU A 143 21.28 -4.10 4.33
C GLU A 143 20.05 -3.26 3.93
N VAL A 144 19.41 -3.57 2.80
CA VAL A 144 18.20 -2.87 2.35
C VAL A 144 17.05 -3.13 3.32
N MET A 145 16.86 -4.38 3.72
CA MET A 145 15.78 -4.77 4.63
C MET A 145 15.97 -4.15 6.02
N ASP A 146 17.17 -4.20 6.58
CA ASP A 146 17.50 -3.55 7.85
C ASP A 146 17.28 -2.02 7.79
N THR A 147 17.80 -1.35 6.76
CA THR A 147 17.64 0.09 6.57
C THR A 147 16.16 0.47 6.43
N SER A 148 15.41 -0.28 5.62
CA SER A 148 13.98 -0.04 5.37
C SER A 148 13.13 -0.29 6.62
N GLY A 149 13.49 -1.31 7.41
CA GLY A 149 12.91 -1.62 8.70
C GLY A 149 13.10 -0.51 9.73
N LYS A 150 14.35 -0.08 9.93
CA LYS A 150 14.69 1.05 10.81
C LYS A 150 14.03 2.35 10.35
N LEU A 151 13.96 2.60 9.04
CA LEU A 151 13.24 3.76 8.50
C LEU A 151 11.74 3.69 8.80
N THR A 152 11.13 2.52 8.68
CA THR A 152 9.72 2.29 9.05
C THR A 152 9.47 2.63 10.52
N ALA A 153 10.35 2.19 11.43
CA ALA A 153 10.26 2.53 12.85
C ALA A 153 10.37 4.05 13.09
N VAL A 154 11.30 4.74 12.39
CA VAL A 154 11.44 6.20 12.48
C VAL A 154 10.22 6.93 11.92
N LEU A 155 9.58 6.42 10.86
CA LEU A 155 8.40 7.07 10.27
C LEU A 155 7.14 6.87 11.10
N THR A 156 7.02 5.72 11.79
CA THR A 156 5.86 5.36 12.61
C THR A 156 5.97 5.79 14.07
N ASP A 157 7.03 6.50 14.44
CA ASP A 157 7.21 7.06 15.77
C ASP A 157 6.03 7.98 16.14
N PRO A 158 5.27 7.66 17.21
CA PRO A 158 4.08 8.42 17.60
C PRO A 158 4.38 9.83 18.12
N SER A 159 5.65 10.15 18.42
CA SER A 159 6.07 11.49 18.81
C SER A 159 6.12 12.48 17.63
N ARG A 160 6.04 11.98 16.39
CA ARG A 160 6.03 12.82 15.20
C ARG A 160 4.71 13.60 15.09
N PRO A 161 4.74 14.84 14.57
CA PRO A 161 3.53 15.65 14.39
C PRO A 161 2.72 15.23 13.16
N VAL A 162 2.82 13.97 12.74
CA VAL A 162 2.07 13.39 11.61
C VAL A 162 1.65 11.98 11.97
N THR A 163 0.47 11.59 11.53
CA THR A 163 0.02 10.20 11.63
C THR A 163 0.57 9.43 10.44
N PHE A 164 1.56 8.57 10.72
CA PHE A 164 2.05 7.58 9.78
C PHE A 164 1.77 6.19 10.34
N ARG A 165 1.13 5.33 9.53
CA ARG A 165 0.91 3.92 9.85
C ARG A 165 1.55 3.09 8.76
N ILE A 166 2.39 2.14 9.15
CA ILE A 166 2.92 1.11 8.27
C ILE A 166 2.65 -0.22 8.96
N ALA A 167 1.97 -1.13 8.28
CA ALA A 167 1.78 -2.48 8.75
C ALA A 167 2.22 -3.47 7.68
N ASN A 168 3.06 -4.42 8.10
CA ASN A 168 3.59 -5.48 7.25
C ASN A 168 3.13 -6.84 7.79
N ARG A 169 2.77 -7.76 6.91
CA ARG A 169 2.50 -9.16 7.28
C ARG A 169 2.70 -10.08 6.08
N LEU A 170 3.14 -11.30 6.37
CA LEU A 170 3.19 -12.39 5.42
C LEU A 170 2.02 -13.33 5.72
N PHE A 171 1.25 -13.71 4.71
CA PHE A 171 0.21 -14.74 4.80
C PHE A 171 0.60 -15.91 3.92
N GLY A 172 0.98 -17.03 4.53
CA GLY A 172 1.46 -18.21 3.82
C GLY A 172 0.46 -19.36 3.85
N GLU A 173 0.40 -20.13 2.78
CA GLU A 173 -0.35 -21.38 2.74
C GLU A 173 0.10 -22.32 3.86
N LYS A 174 -0.83 -22.74 4.71
CA LYS A 174 -0.55 -23.50 5.94
C LYS A 174 0.17 -24.82 5.70
N THR A 175 0.05 -25.42 4.52
CA THR A 175 0.73 -26.69 4.18
C THR A 175 2.18 -26.52 3.71
N TYR A 176 2.70 -25.29 3.62
CA TYR A 176 4.06 -25.04 3.16
C TYR A 176 5.01 -24.80 4.33
N ASP A 177 6.19 -25.42 4.23
CA ASP A 177 7.32 -25.13 5.09
C ASP A 177 8.09 -23.94 4.51
N PHE A 178 8.03 -22.82 5.21
CA PHE A 178 8.76 -21.61 4.85
C PHE A 178 10.15 -21.64 5.50
N ASP A 179 11.13 -21.10 4.79
CA ASP A 179 12.50 -20.98 5.28
C ASP A 179 12.54 -20.16 6.58
N ALA A 180 13.02 -20.77 7.66
CA ALA A 180 13.01 -20.14 8.99
C ALA A 180 13.91 -18.90 9.06
N GLY A 181 15.02 -18.87 8.31
CA GLY A 181 15.90 -17.72 8.22
C GLY A 181 15.20 -16.53 7.56
N TYR A 182 14.48 -16.79 6.47
CA TYR A 182 13.67 -15.79 5.79
C TYR A 182 12.53 -15.24 6.67
N MET A 183 11.80 -16.11 7.38
CA MET A 183 10.75 -15.66 8.32
C MET A 183 11.32 -14.80 9.45
N SER A 184 12.46 -15.21 10.02
CA SER A 184 13.14 -14.42 11.05
C SER A 184 13.62 -13.08 10.50
N LEU A 185 14.10 -13.03 9.25
CA LEU A 185 14.53 -11.80 8.62
C LEU A 185 13.38 -10.81 8.42
N THR A 186 12.22 -11.25 7.91
CA THR A 186 11.06 -10.36 7.70
C THR A 186 10.46 -9.88 9.01
N GLU A 187 10.40 -10.75 10.02
CA GLU A 187 9.93 -10.38 11.35
C GLU A 187 10.84 -9.34 12.01
N ARG A 188 12.16 -9.60 12.05
CA ARG A 188 13.12 -8.67 12.66
C ARG A 188 13.23 -7.34 11.92
N ALA A 189 13.25 -7.36 10.59
CA ALA A 189 13.41 -6.14 9.79
C ALA A 189 12.11 -5.32 9.74
N TYR A 190 10.97 -5.95 9.50
CA TYR A 190 9.73 -5.23 9.16
C TYR A 190 8.61 -5.33 10.19
N GLY A 191 8.79 -6.13 11.25
CA GLY A 191 7.68 -6.53 12.10
C GLY A 191 6.63 -7.33 11.33
N ALA A 192 7.07 -8.09 10.33
CA ALA A 192 6.22 -8.84 9.43
C ALA A 192 6.31 -10.35 9.71
N PRO A 193 5.62 -10.85 10.75
CA PRO A 193 5.58 -12.29 11.01
C PRO A 193 4.74 -13.01 9.95
N LEU A 194 4.95 -14.31 9.85
CA LEU A 194 4.13 -15.21 9.04
C LEU A 194 2.84 -15.59 9.78
N GLU A 195 1.71 -15.37 9.12
CA GLU A 195 0.44 -15.97 9.48
C GLU A 195 0.11 -17.09 8.50
N ARG A 196 -0.21 -18.28 9.03
CA ARG A 196 -0.59 -19.42 8.20
C ARG A 196 -2.09 -19.40 7.90
N VAL A 197 -2.43 -19.47 6.63
CA VAL A 197 -3.82 -19.44 6.12
C VAL A 197 -4.07 -20.59 5.14
N ASP A 198 -5.32 -20.96 4.92
CA ASP A 198 -5.71 -22.08 4.05
C ASP A 198 -6.16 -21.57 2.68
N PHE A 199 -5.23 -21.19 1.82
CA PHE A 199 -5.55 -20.81 0.44
C PHE A 199 -6.03 -22.01 -0.38
N LYS A 200 -5.46 -23.20 -0.17
CA LYS A 200 -5.78 -24.41 -0.95
C LYS A 200 -7.24 -24.86 -0.79
N ALA A 201 -7.74 -24.97 0.44
CA ALA A 201 -9.10 -25.43 0.69
C ALA A 201 -10.09 -24.25 0.87
N ALA A 202 -9.62 -23.09 1.33
CA ALA A 202 -10.48 -21.97 1.71
C ALA A 202 -9.93 -20.59 1.25
N PRO A 203 -9.73 -20.36 -0.07
CA PRO A 203 -9.12 -19.13 -0.57
C PRO A 203 -9.96 -17.87 -0.25
N GLU A 204 -11.29 -17.97 -0.30
CA GLU A 204 -12.16 -16.84 0.00
C GLU A 204 -12.16 -16.45 1.49
N PRO A 205 -12.28 -17.39 2.44
CA PRO A 205 -12.03 -17.09 3.86
C PRO A 205 -10.63 -16.49 4.13
N ALA A 206 -9.58 -16.99 3.45
CA ALA A 206 -8.24 -16.40 3.58
C ALA A 206 -8.20 -14.96 3.06
N ARG A 207 -8.86 -14.67 1.92
CA ARG A 207 -9.00 -13.31 1.38
C ARG A 207 -9.68 -12.36 2.38
N VAL A 208 -10.81 -12.78 2.94
CA VAL A 208 -11.58 -12.00 3.92
C VAL A 208 -10.76 -11.72 5.16
N LEU A 209 -10.01 -12.70 5.66
CA LEU A 209 -9.10 -12.55 6.80
C LEU A 209 -8.04 -11.48 6.51
N ILE A 210 -7.39 -11.55 5.34
CA ILE A 210 -6.34 -10.60 4.97
C ILE A 210 -6.91 -9.18 4.84
N ASN A 211 -8.04 -9.01 4.15
CA ASN A 211 -8.69 -7.71 4.01
C ASN A 211 -9.15 -7.14 5.34
N GLY A 212 -9.71 -7.97 6.24
CA GLY A 212 -10.09 -7.54 7.59
C GLY A 212 -8.89 -7.12 8.44
N TRP A 213 -7.75 -7.78 8.28
CA TRP A 213 -6.51 -7.34 8.91
C TRP A 213 -6.06 -5.97 8.39
N VAL A 214 -6.05 -5.76 7.07
CA VAL A 214 -5.68 -4.48 6.45
C VAL A 214 -6.61 -3.34 6.87
N ASP A 215 -7.93 -3.58 6.85
CA ASP A 215 -8.96 -2.63 7.28
C ASP A 215 -8.68 -2.14 8.71
N LYS A 216 -8.38 -3.08 9.62
CA LYS A 216 -8.01 -2.76 11.01
C LYS A 216 -6.71 -1.97 11.11
N GLN A 217 -5.65 -2.36 10.39
CA GLN A 217 -4.35 -1.69 10.47
C GLN A 217 -4.36 -0.28 9.86
N THR A 218 -5.32 -0.01 8.97
CA THR A 218 -5.41 1.27 8.24
C THR A 218 -6.54 2.15 8.75
N GLU A 219 -7.08 1.89 9.95
CA GLU A 219 -8.16 2.68 10.55
C GLU A 219 -9.35 2.85 9.59
N SER A 220 -9.68 1.75 8.88
CA SER A 220 -10.72 1.67 7.86
C SER A 220 -10.58 2.55 6.63
N ARG A 221 -9.35 2.94 6.31
CA ARG A 221 -9.02 3.71 5.10
C ARG A 221 -8.76 2.83 3.89
N ILE A 222 -8.22 1.61 4.08
CA ILE A 222 -8.01 0.64 3.00
C ILE A 222 -8.91 -0.55 3.25
N LYS A 223 -9.98 -0.64 2.46
CA LYS A 223 -10.92 -1.76 2.44
C LYS A 223 -10.72 -2.56 1.18
N ASP A 224 -10.96 -3.86 1.27
CA ASP A 224 -10.92 -4.78 0.13
C ASP A 224 -9.63 -4.70 -0.71
N LEU A 225 -8.47 -4.60 -0.05
CA LEU A 225 -7.16 -4.54 -0.70
C LEU A 225 -7.02 -5.64 -1.76
N ILE A 226 -7.38 -6.88 -1.39
CA ILE A 226 -7.39 -8.04 -2.27
C ILE A 226 -8.79 -8.19 -2.88
N PRO A 227 -8.95 -7.97 -4.21
CA PRO A 227 -10.23 -8.17 -4.88
C PRO A 227 -10.63 -9.65 -4.87
N ALA A 228 -11.90 -9.96 -5.17
CA ALA A 228 -12.44 -11.32 -5.11
C ALA A 228 -11.61 -12.37 -5.91
N SER A 229 -10.95 -11.95 -6.98
CA SER A 229 -10.07 -12.81 -7.81
C SER A 229 -8.57 -12.70 -7.46
N GLY A 230 -8.23 -12.04 -6.35
CA GLY A 230 -6.84 -11.72 -5.99
C GLY A 230 -6.06 -12.88 -5.36
N VAL A 231 -6.76 -13.87 -4.82
CA VAL A 231 -6.18 -15.12 -4.27
C VAL A 231 -7.01 -16.32 -4.70
N ASP A 232 -6.36 -17.47 -4.76
CA ASP A 232 -6.94 -18.73 -5.21
C ASP A 232 -6.25 -19.93 -4.54
N LYS A 233 -6.62 -21.15 -4.98
CA LYS A 233 -6.06 -22.41 -4.44
C LYS A 233 -4.58 -22.62 -4.78
N GLU A 234 -4.05 -21.88 -5.75
CA GLU A 234 -2.63 -21.91 -6.14
C GLU A 234 -1.79 -20.90 -5.37
N THR A 235 -2.42 -19.97 -4.64
CA THR A 235 -1.74 -18.99 -3.80
C THR A 235 -0.91 -19.68 -2.72
N ARG A 236 0.33 -19.22 -2.54
CA ARG A 236 1.30 -19.78 -1.58
C ARG A 236 1.74 -18.77 -0.55
N LEU A 237 1.96 -17.54 -0.95
CA LEU A 237 2.42 -16.48 -0.09
C LEU A 237 1.86 -15.16 -0.60
N VAL A 238 1.25 -14.41 0.30
CA VAL A 238 0.82 -13.03 0.08
C VAL A 238 1.61 -12.14 1.03
N LEU A 239 2.34 -11.17 0.48
CA LEU A 239 3.05 -10.17 1.26
C LEU A 239 2.22 -8.89 1.24
N VAL A 240 1.85 -8.42 2.42
CA VAL A 240 1.04 -7.21 2.57
C VAL A 240 1.88 -6.12 3.20
N ASN A 241 1.91 -4.96 2.55
CA ASN A 241 2.33 -3.70 3.13
C ASN A 241 1.17 -2.71 2.99
N ALA A 242 0.73 -2.16 4.12
CA ALA A 242 -0.31 -1.15 4.16
C ALA A 242 0.26 0.13 4.76
N ILE A 243 0.23 1.22 3.99
CA ILE A 243 0.67 2.55 4.43
C ILE A 243 -0.50 3.51 4.45
N TYR A 244 -0.66 4.21 5.57
CA TYR A 244 -1.57 5.33 5.73
C TYR A 244 -0.81 6.55 6.25
N PHE A 245 -1.03 7.68 5.59
CA PHE A 245 -0.46 8.97 5.96
C PHE A 245 -1.59 9.98 6.15
N LEU A 246 -1.57 10.65 7.29
CA LEU A 246 -2.39 11.80 7.61
C LEU A 246 -1.51 12.83 8.30
N GLY A 247 -1.24 13.93 7.60
CA GLY A 247 -0.51 15.06 8.14
C GLY A 247 -1.38 16.30 8.14
N ASP A 248 -1.27 17.08 9.20
CA ASP A 248 -1.78 18.44 9.19
C ASP A 248 -0.86 19.32 8.34
N TRP A 249 -1.46 20.32 7.69
CA TRP A 249 -0.67 21.40 7.12
C TRP A 249 0.12 22.06 8.24
N ALA A 250 1.40 22.36 8.01
CA ALA A 250 2.19 23.15 8.95
C ALA A 250 1.49 24.48 9.28
N GLU A 251 0.82 25.03 8.27
CA GLU A 251 0.00 26.22 8.36
C GLU A 251 -1.33 25.94 7.62
N PRO A 252 -2.45 25.72 8.34
CA PRO A 252 -3.73 25.35 7.74
C PRO A 252 -4.36 26.41 6.83
N PHE A 253 -5.28 25.97 5.96
CA PHE A 253 -6.13 26.87 5.20
C PHE A 253 -7.30 27.37 6.06
N GLU A 254 -7.62 28.65 5.94
CA GLU A 254 -8.81 29.23 6.57
C GLU A 254 -10.08 28.67 5.93
N LYS A 255 -10.94 28.02 6.73
CA LYS A 255 -12.16 27.37 6.21
C LYS A 255 -13.07 28.36 5.48
N GLY A 256 -13.20 29.59 5.99
CA GLY A 256 -14.00 30.66 5.38
C GLY A 256 -13.45 31.20 4.06
N ALA A 257 -12.19 30.89 3.73
CA ALA A 257 -11.59 31.24 2.45
C ALA A 257 -11.82 30.19 1.36
N THR A 258 -12.39 29.03 1.70
CA THR A 258 -12.73 27.99 0.71
C THR A 258 -13.99 28.39 -0.06
N ARG A 259 -13.90 28.42 -1.39
CA ARG A 259 -15.03 28.80 -2.26
C ARG A 259 -15.09 27.91 -3.49
N PRO A 260 -16.29 27.68 -4.07
CA PRO A 260 -16.40 27.08 -5.39
C PRO A 260 -15.54 27.86 -6.40
N SER A 261 -14.72 27.15 -7.16
CA SER A 261 -13.96 27.73 -8.25
C SER A 261 -13.77 26.72 -9.39
N PRO A 262 -13.61 27.19 -10.63
CA PRO A 262 -13.47 26.33 -11.79
C PRO A 262 -12.13 25.58 -11.80
N PHE A 263 -12.18 24.24 -11.83
CA PHE A 263 -11.05 23.35 -12.09
C PHE A 263 -11.12 22.83 -13.53
N ARG A 264 -10.10 23.09 -14.32
CA ARG A 264 -10.03 22.66 -15.73
C ARG A 264 -9.56 21.21 -15.82
N LEU A 265 -10.46 20.31 -16.21
CA LEU A 265 -10.16 18.89 -16.46
C LEU A 265 -9.49 18.70 -17.83
N SER A 266 -9.85 19.53 -18.80
CA SER A 266 -9.25 19.60 -20.13
C SER A 266 -9.41 20.99 -20.73
N ALA A 267 -8.96 21.19 -21.97
CA ALA A 267 -9.19 22.45 -22.69
C ALA A 267 -10.69 22.79 -22.91
N LYS A 268 -11.58 21.78 -22.81
CA LYS A 268 -13.03 21.94 -23.09
C LYS A 268 -13.92 21.68 -21.87
N GLU A 269 -13.37 21.08 -20.82
CA GLU A 269 -14.15 20.61 -19.67
C GLU A 269 -13.66 21.29 -18.39
N THR A 270 -14.61 21.84 -17.63
CA THR A 270 -14.38 22.50 -16.35
C THR A 270 -15.41 22.01 -15.35
N LYS A 271 -14.98 21.81 -14.10
CA LYS A 271 -15.82 21.41 -12.99
C LYS A 271 -15.62 22.37 -11.82
N GLU A 272 -16.69 22.81 -11.18
CA GLU A 272 -16.61 23.56 -9.93
C GLU A 272 -16.13 22.66 -8.79
N VAL A 273 -15.09 23.08 -8.08
CA VAL A 273 -14.56 22.38 -6.90
C VAL A 273 -14.41 23.36 -5.73
N PRO A 274 -14.53 22.89 -4.47
CA PRO A 274 -14.20 23.70 -3.31
C PRO A 274 -12.69 23.96 -3.28
N THR A 275 -12.28 25.14 -3.75
CA THR A 275 -10.87 25.54 -3.82
C THR A 275 -10.48 26.26 -2.54
N MET A 276 -9.47 25.74 -1.86
CA MET A 276 -8.87 26.40 -0.69
C MET A 276 -7.97 27.56 -1.15
N SER A 277 -7.88 28.63 -0.35
CA SER A 277 -7.06 29.80 -0.68
C SER A 277 -6.31 30.33 0.55
N ARG A 278 -5.07 30.75 0.34
CA ARG A 278 -4.21 31.43 1.31
C ARG A 278 -3.10 32.20 0.58
N THR A 279 -2.68 33.32 1.17
CA THR A 279 -1.49 34.07 0.74
C THR A 279 -0.39 33.87 1.77
N ASP A 280 0.77 33.36 1.36
CA ASP A 280 1.93 33.19 2.23
C ASP A 280 3.24 33.08 1.43
N SER A 281 4.37 33.01 2.14
CA SER A 281 5.69 32.74 1.58
C SER A 281 5.96 31.23 1.53
N TYR A 282 6.23 30.70 0.34
CA TYR A 282 6.54 29.28 0.11
C TYR A 282 7.96 29.13 -0.47
N ARG A 283 8.62 28.00 -0.19
CA ARG A 283 9.91 27.67 -0.81
C ARG A 283 9.71 27.50 -2.32
N THR A 284 10.42 28.29 -3.10
CA THR A 284 10.50 28.19 -4.56
C THR A 284 11.62 27.28 -5.01
#